data_AF-A0A897MP25-F1
#
_entry.id   AF-A0A897MP25-F1
#
_cell.length_a   1.000
_cell.length_b   1.000
_cell.length_c   1.000
_cell.angle_alpha   90.00
_cell.angle_beta   90.00
_cell.angle_gamma   90.00
#
_symmetry.space_group_name_H-M   'P 1'
#
loop_
_entity.id
_entity.type
_entity.pdbx_description
1 polymer ?
#
loop_
_entity_poly.entity_id
_entity_poly.type
_entity_poly.pdbx_seq_one_letter_code
_entity_poly.pdbx_strand_id
1 'polypeptide(L)'
;MADDEKLTTGQSSTAPSQKAGTSALILIPGDQSDIEYTERFVRARSVDDLLVLACGPDPTPAIERTERLSVDGRKRLLTDADSDLTADDMTVKRLSDPTNLSTTGIEISSLLDDAGGTVVCVHSLTALLEDIETERLFRFLHILTSRIAAADAVGQFYLDAAAHDDQTIYMLRSAFDTVVETETVPRFSN
;
A
#
# COMPACT_ATOMS: atom_id res chain seq x y z
N MET A 1 -10.10 -19.75 -36.76
CA MET A 1 -10.82 -20.37 -35.62
C MET A 1 -9.74 -20.95 -34.74
N ALA A 2 -9.71 -20.54 -33.47
CA ALA A 2 -8.54 -20.42 -32.58
C ALA A 2 -7.60 -19.28 -33.05
N ASP A 3 -7.18 -18.30 -32.26
CA ASP A 3 -6.92 -18.26 -30.81
C ASP A 3 -7.29 -16.87 -30.25
N ASP A 4 -8.25 -16.82 -29.31
CA ASP A 4 -8.55 -15.65 -28.47
C ASP A 4 -8.79 -16.16 -27.04
N GLU A 5 -7.71 -16.43 -26.31
CA GLU A 5 -7.81 -16.77 -24.89
C GLU A 5 -6.50 -16.47 -24.17
N LYS A 6 -6.39 -15.25 -23.63
CA LYS A 6 -5.74 -14.92 -22.33
C LYS A 6 -5.79 -13.42 -22.07
N LEU A 7 -6.98 -12.90 -21.77
CA LEU A 7 -7.07 -11.78 -20.82
C LEU A 7 -7.00 -12.40 -19.43
N THR A 8 -5.83 -12.30 -18.78
CA THR A 8 -5.66 -12.75 -17.41
C THR A 8 -6.57 -11.90 -16.52
N THR A 9 -7.58 -12.55 -15.97
CA THR A 9 -8.48 -12.01 -14.96
C THR A 9 -7.64 -11.76 -13.69
N GLY A 10 -7.54 -10.52 -13.24
CA GLY A 10 -7.11 -10.24 -11.87
C GLY A 10 -8.09 -10.94 -10.95
N GLN A 11 -7.64 -11.98 -10.24
CA GLN A 11 -8.52 -12.71 -9.33
C GLN A 11 -8.83 -11.81 -8.14
N SER A 12 -10.09 -11.38 -8.01
CA SER A 12 -10.62 -10.79 -6.79
C SER A 12 -10.53 -11.84 -5.68
N SER A 13 -9.59 -11.64 -4.75
CA SER A 13 -9.36 -12.53 -3.61
C SER A 13 -9.87 -11.84 -2.35
N THR A 14 -10.45 -12.59 -1.42
CA THR A 14 -10.88 -12.07 -0.11
C THR A 14 -9.71 -11.87 0.87
N ALA A 15 -8.49 -12.24 0.49
CA ALA A 15 -7.27 -12.02 1.26
C ALA A 15 -6.10 -11.63 0.35
N PRO A 16 -5.21 -10.71 0.81
CA PRO A 16 -4.02 -10.34 0.06
C PRO A 16 -3.08 -11.54 -0.04
N SER A 17 -2.42 -11.69 -1.19
CA SER A 17 -1.40 -12.72 -1.38
C SER A 17 -0.29 -12.57 -0.34
N GLN A 18 0.07 -13.67 0.31
CA GLN A 18 1.09 -13.72 1.37
C GLN A 18 2.47 -14.13 0.84
N LYS A 19 2.58 -14.37 -0.46
CA LYS A 19 3.81 -14.84 -1.08
C LYS A 19 4.84 -13.70 -1.14
N ALA A 20 6.09 -14.01 -0.77
CA ALA A 20 7.21 -13.09 -0.94
C ALA A 20 7.30 -12.61 -2.39
N GLY A 21 7.66 -11.34 -2.57
CA GLY A 21 7.75 -10.68 -3.86
C GLY A 21 6.41 -10.37 -4.52
N THR A 22 5.31 -10.33 -3.77
CA THR A 22 3.96 -10.06 -4.31
C THR A 22 3.44 -8.71 -3.84
N SER A 23 2.70 -8.01 -4.71
CA SER A 23 2.02 -6.76 -4.37
C SER A 23 0.51 -6.90 -4.49
N ALA A 24 -0.21 -6.48 -3.45
CA ALA A 24 -1.67 -6.51 -3.39
C ALA A 24 -2.26 -5.09 -3.33
N LEU A 25 -3.26 -4.83 -4.17
CA LEU A 25 -4.12 -3.66 -4.08
C LEU A 25 -5.34 -3.98 -3.23
N ILE A 26 -5.60 -3.17 -2.23
CA ILE A 26 -6.69 -3.32 -1.28
C ILE A 26 -7.64 -2.15 -1.51
N LEU A 27 -8.81 -2.48 -2.03
CA LEU A 27 -9.87 -1.54 -2.32
C LEU A 27 -10.75 -1.43 -1.08
N ILE A 28 -10.57 -0.34 -0.35
CA ILE A 28 -11.33 0.01 0.85
C ILE A 28 -12.49 0.92 0.45
N PRO A 29 -13.73 0.66 0.90
CA PRO A 29 -14.87 1.53 0.64
C PRO A 29 -14.97 2.62 1.72
N GLY A 30 -14.67 3.86 1.36
CA GLY A 30 -14.87 5.06 2.18
C GLY A 30 -14.10 5.06 3.51
N ASP A 31 -14.63 5.80 4.50
CA ASP A 31 -14.13 6.05 5.88
C ASP A 31 -13.92 4.79 6.75
N GLN A 32 -13.76 3.61 6.15
CA GLN A 32 -13.34 2.41 6.85
C GLN A 32 -11.83 2.44 7.07
N SER A 33 -11.45 2.14 8.31
CA SER A 33 -10.06 2.04 8.76
C SER A 33 -9.34 0.89 8.05
N ASP A 34 -8.58 1.25 7.01
CA ASP A 34 -7.41 0.55 6.43
C ASP A 34 -6.56 -0.25 7.44
N ILE A 35 -6.53 0.23 8.68
CA ILE A 35 -5.92 -0.36 9.87
C ILE A 35 -6.27 -1.83 10.05
N GLU A 36 -7.55 -2.21 9.96
CA GLU A 36 -7.99 -3.56 10.35
C GLU A 36 -7.41 -4.63 9.41
N TYR A 37 -7.30 -4.32 8.12
CA TYR A 37 -6.72 -5.21 7.12
C TYR A 37 -5.20 -5.33 7.28
N THR A 38 -4.52 -4.21 7.53
CA THR A 38 -3.07 -4.23 7.80
C THR A 38 -2.77 -4.99 9.09
N GLU A 39 -3.50 -4.72 10.18
CA GLU A 39 -3.36 -5.40 11.47
C GLU A 39 -3.57 -6.91 11.32
N ARG A 40 -4.62 -7.32 10.59
CA ARG A 40 -4.89 -8.74 10.36
C ARG A 40 -3.79 -9.41 9.55
N PHE A 41 -3.24 -8.73 8.53
CA PHE A 41 -2.13 -9.25 7.75
C PHE A 41 -0.86 -9.39 8.59
N VAL A 42 -0.48 -8.32 9.30
CA VAL A 42 0.71 -8.32 10.16
C VAL A 42 0.57 -9.31 11.31
N ARG A 43 -0.62 -9.56 11.87
CA ARG A 43 -0.82 -10.62 12.89
C ARG A 43 -0.74 -12.03 12.34
N ALA A 44 -1.08 -12.23 11.06
CA ALA A 44 -1.08 -13.55 10.45
C ALA A 44 0.33 -14.08 10.14
N ARG A 45 1.37 -13.23 10.21
CA ARG A 45 2.76 -13.60 9.94
C ARG A 45 3.70 -12.86 10.88
N SER A 46 4.88 -13.41 11.12
CA SER A 46 5.97 -12.61 11.67
C SER A 46 6.41 -11.60 10.59
N VAL A 47 6.53 -10.33 10.99
CA VAL A 47 7.03 -9.23 10.14
C VAL A 47 8.26 -8.67 10.85
N ASP A 48 9.43 -8.88 10.27
CA ASP A 48 10.69 -8.37 10.81
C ASP A 48 10.90 -6.88 10.48
N ASP A 49 10.37 -6.42 9.35
CA ASP A 49 10.51 -5.04 8.91
C ASP A 49 9.21 -4.54 8.27
N LEU A 50 8.61 -3.53 8.89
CA LEU A 50 7.41 -2.87 8.38
C LEU A 50 7.75 -1.46 7.92
N LEU A 51 7.48 -1.19 6.65
CA LEU A 51 7.66 0.09 5.99
C LEU A 51 6.29 0.67 5.60
N VAL A 52 5.86 1.73 6.27
CA VAL A 52 4.60 2.42 5.97
C VAL A 52 4.90 3.72 5.25
N LEU A 53 4.24 3.95 4.12
CA LEU A 53 4.20 5.25 3.43
C LEU A 53 2.83 5.87 3.69
N ALA A 54 2.82 7.01 4.38
CA ALA A 54 1.62 7.78 4.66
C ALA A 54 1.71 9.16 4.02
N CYS A 55 0.84 9.43 3.06
CA CYS A 55 0.76 10.73 2.39
C CYS A 55 -0.44 11.52 2.93
N GLY A 56 -0.21 12.76 3.35
CA GLY A 56 -1.27 13.65 3.81
C GLY A 56 -0.80 14.70 4.82
N PRO A 57 -1.64 15.72 5.06
CA PRO A 57 -1.27 16.87 5.89
C PRO A 57 -1.17 16.54 7.38
N ASP A 58 -1.84 15.47 7.84
CA ASP A 58 -1.81 15.00 9.23
C ASP A 58 -1.17 13.61 9.31
N PRO A 59 0.04 13.48 9.92
CA PRO A 59 0.72 12.20 10.08
C PRO A 59 0.23 11.44 11.30
N THR A 60 -0.51 12.07 12.23
CA THR A 60 -0.93 11.49 13.51
C THR A 60 -1.70 10.18 13.31
N PRO A 61 -2.71 10.12 12.43
CA PRO A 61 -3.45 8.90 12.20
C PRO A 61 -2.56 7.79 11.63
N ALA A 62 -1.53 8.11 10.86
CA ALA A 62 -0.60 7.12 10.32
C ALA A 62 0.37 6.59 11.39
N ILE A 63 0.81 7.45 12.31
CA ILE A 63 1.64 7.07 13.44
C ILE A 63 0.87 6.16 14.38
N GLU A 64 -0.31 6.58 14.86
CA GLU A 64 -1.12 5.76 15.77
C GLU A 64 -1.43 4.39 15.17
N ARG A 65 -1.77 4.34 13.88
CA ARG A 65 -1.92 3.08 13.12
C ARG A 65 -0.68 2.21 13.19
N THR A 66 0.47 2.78 12.87
CA THR A 66 1.72 2.04 12.77
C THR A 66 2.19 1.56 14.15
N GLU A 67 1.94 2.33 15.21
CA GLU A 67 2.24 1.91 16.58
C GLU A 67 1.45 0.68 17.01
N ARG A 68 0.15 0.62 16.64
CA ARG A 68 -0.73 -0.52 16.95
C ARG A 68 -0.32 -1.81 16.27
N LEU A 69 0.41 -1.73 15.16
CA LEU A 69 0.95 -2.90 14.47
C LEU A 69 2.09 -3.50 15.29
N SER A 70 1.91 -4.75 15.72
CA SER A 70 2.96 -5.51 16.40
C SER A 70 3.85 -6.19 15.37
N VAL A 71 5.14 -5.87 15.36
CA VAL A 71 6.15 -6.44 14.46
C VAL A 71 7.30 -6.97 15.32
N ASP A 72 8.02 -7.97 14.82
CA ASP A 72 9.09 -8.62 15.59
C ASP A 72 10.41 -7.85 15.54
N GLY A 73 10.63 -7.08 14.47
CA GLY A 73 11.81 -6.24 14.31
C GLY A 73 11.47 -4.75 14.38
N ARG A 74 11.57 -4.05 13.24
CA ARG A 74 11.52 -2.58 13.19
C ARG A 74 10.33 -2.06 12.40
N LYS A 75 9.81 -0.91 12.84
CA LYS A 75 8.79 -0.12 12.14
C LYS A 75 9.40 1.15 11.58
N ARG A 76 9.07 1.48 10.34
CA ARG A 76 9.54 2.67 9.63
C ARG A 76 8.35 3.35 8.97
N LEU A 77 8.17 4.64 9.22
CA LEU A 77 7.11 5.45 8.64
C LEU A 77 7.72 6.53 7.75
N LEU A 78 7.31 6.59 6.49
CA LEU A 78 7.60 7.69 5.57
C LEU A 78 6.37 8.57 5.48
N THR A 79 6.54 9.87 5.71
CA THR A 79 5.45 10.84 5.61
C THR A 79 5.93 12.17 5.07
N ASP A 80 5.07 12.90 4.37
CA ASP A 80 5.36 14.24 3.84
C ASP A 80 5.04 15.37 4.82
N ALA A 81 4.35 15.06 5.91
CA ALA A 81 3.96 16.04 6.91
C ALA A 81 5.17 16.76 7.54
N ASP A 82 5.01 18.07 7.72
CA ASP A 82 5.96 18.94 8.40
C ASP A 82 5.66 18.93 9.90
N SER A 83 6.21 17.96 10.62
CA SER A 83 6.06 17.88 12.07
C SER A 83 7.30 17.27 12.71
N ASP A 84 7.65 17.72 13.92
CA ASP A 84 8.65 17.08 14.79
C ASP A 84 8.05 15.77 15.32
N LEU A 85 8.02 14.75 14.46
CA LEU A 85 7.42 13.46 14.75
C LEU A 85 8.44 12.58 15.47
N THR A 86 8.26 12.45 16.78
CA THR A 86 8.95 11.42 17.57
C THR A 86 7.98 10.31 17.89
N ALA A 87 8.34 9.08 17.55
CA ALA A 87 7.61 7.89 17.94
C ALA A 87 8.58 6.93 18.64
N ASP A 88 8.17 6.38 19.78
CA ASP A 88 9.07 5.59 20.65
C ASP A 88 9.44 4.23 20.02
N ASP A 89 8.51 3.62 19.27
CA ASP A 89 8.65 2.27 18.71
C ASP A 89 8.80 2.24 17.18
N MET A 90 9.07 3.39 16.53
CA MET A 90 9.31 3.43 15.08
C MET A 90 10.25 4.56 14.65
N THR A 91 10.88 4.38 13.49
CA THR A 91 11.62 5.46 12.84
C THR A 91 10.70 6.21 11.88
N VAL A 92 10.45 7.49 12.16
CA VAL A 92 9.72 8.37 11.23
C VAL A 92 10.73 9.11 10.35
N LYS A 93 10.55 9.02 9.03
CA LYS A 93 11.35 9.73 8.03
C LYS A 93 10.44 10.63 7.21
N ARG A 94 10.83 11.90 7.12
CA ARG A 94 10.12 12.87 6.29
C ARG A 94 10.51 12.74 4.82
N LEU A 95 9.51 12.70 3.95
CA LEU A 95 9.65 12.89 2.51
C LEU A 95 9.62 14.37 2.18
N SER A 96 10.57 14.82 1.36
CA SER A 96 10.61 16.22 0.92
C SER A 96 9.44 16.57 0.01
N ASP A 97 8.99 15.61 -0.80
CA ASP A 97 7.86 15.75 -1.71
C ASP A 97 7.34 14.35 -2.09
N PRO A 98 6.14 13.94 -1.63
CA PRO A 98 5.58 12.63 -1.95
C PRO A 98 5.14 12.53 -3.41
N THR A 99 4.83 13.66 -4.05
CA THR A 99 4.43 13.74 -5.47
C THR A 99 5.62 13.57 -6.41
N ASN A 100 6.85 13.75 -5.89
CA ASN A 100 8.07 13.38 -6.59
C ASN A 100 8.32 11.87 -6.51
N LEU A 101 7.54 11.13 -7.31
CA LEU A 101 7.54 9.67 -7.42
C LEU A 101 8.94 9.07 -7.63
N SER A 102 9.84 9.82 -8.27
CA SER A 102 11.23 9.38 -8.47
C SER A 102 11.99 9.33 -7.15
N THR A 103 11.95 10.42 -6.38
CA THR A 103 12.59 10.51 -5.06
C THR A 103 11.95 9.53 -4.09
N THR A 104 10.62 9.51 -3.99
CA THR A 104 9.88 8.56 -3.14
C THR A 104 10.24 7.11 -3.48
N GLY A 105 10.31 6.76 -4.76
CA GLY A 105 10.71 5.42 -5.18
C GLY A 105 12.14 5.05 -4.80
N ILE A 106 13.09 5.98 -4.93
CA ILE A 106 14.49 5.78 -4.50
C ILE A 106 14.55 5.54 -2.99
N GLU A 107 13.84 6.35 -2.21
CA GLU A 107 13.79 6.24 -0.75
C GLU A 107 13.23 4.88 -0.30
N ILE A 108 12.08 4.45 -0.84
CA ILE A 108 11.52 3.14 -0.54
C ILE A 108 12.51 2.02 -0.92
N SER A 109 13.17 2.15 -2.08
CA SER A 109 14.10 1.12 -2.56
C SER A 109 15.34 0.99 -1.69
N SER A 110 15.85 2.11 -1.17
CA SER A 110 16.95 2.12 -0.21
C SER A 110 16.58 1.42 1.10
N LEU A 111 15.30 1.47 1.47
CA LEU A 111 14.78 0.86 2.69
C LEU A 111 14.39 -0.61 2.53
N LEU A 112 14.24 -1.09 1.30
CA LEU A 112 13.78 -2.45 0.99
C LEU A 112 14.82 -3.56 1.20
N ASP A 113 16.05 -3.22 1.63
CA ASP A 113 17.22 -4.06 1.97
C ASP A 113 17.14 -5.57 1.58
N ASP A 114 18.12 -6.07 0.83
CA ASP A 114 18.18 -7.39 0.14
C ASP A 114 17.98 -8.65 1.04
N ALA A 115 17.71 -8.51 2.33
CA ALA A 115 17.50 -9.60 3.28
C ALA A 115 16.11 -10.27 3.19
N GLY A 116 15.18 -9.69 2.42
CA GLY A 116 13.80 -10.15 2.32
C GLY A 116 12.98 -9.93 3.60
N GLY A 117 11.69 -10.23 3.56
CA GLY A 117 10.82 -10.15 4.74
C GLY A 117 10.25 -8.76 5.06
N THR A 118 10.64 -7.73 4.31
CA THR A 118 10.04 -6.39 4.43
C THR A 118 8.59 -6.39 3.93
N VAL A 119 7.69 -5.81 4.73
CA VAL A 119 6.31 -5.52 4.31
C VAL A 119 6.20 -4.01 4.08
N VAL A 120 5.84 -3.64 2.85
CA VAL A 120 5.62 -2.25 2.45
C VAL A 120 4.12 -1.98 2.41
N CYS A 121 3.63 -1.03 3.19
CA CYS A 121 2.26 -0.56 3.19
C CYS A 121 2.19 0.87 2.66
N VAL A 122 1.29 1.16 1.72
CA VAL A 122 1.08 2.51 1.18
C VAL A 122 -0.36 2.97 1.46
N HIS A 123 -0.48 3.96 2.35
CA HIS A 123 -1.74 4.54 2.85
C HIS A 123 -1.82 6.04 2.52
N SER A 124 -2.80 6.54 1.78
CA SER A 124 -3.57 5.86 0.74
C SER A 124 -3.08 6.32 -0.63
N LEU A 125 -3.30 5.50 -1.65
CA LEU A 125 -3.12 5.91 -3.04
C LEU A 125 -4.07 7.05 -3.42
N THR A 126 -5.21 7.16 -2.73
CA THR A 126 -6.15 8.29 -2.91
C THR A 126 -5.46 9.62 -2.63
N ALA A 127 -4.70 9.74 -1.54
CA ALA A 127 -3.98 10.97 -1.22
C ALA A 127 -2.97 11.35 -2.32
N LEU A 128 -2.28 10.37 -2.92
CA LEU A 128 -1.40 10.64 -4.05
C LEU A 128 -2.17 11.12 -5.28
N LEU A 129 -3.32 10.51 -5.58
CA LEU A 129 -4.17 10.86 -6.73
C LEU A 129 -4.81 12.26 -6.62
N GLU A 130 -4.86 12.86 -5.43
CA GLU A 130 -5.31 14.25 -5.26
C GLU A 130 -4.34 15.24 -5.93
N ASP A 131 -3.05 14.91 -5.97
CA ASP A 131 -1.99 15.78 -6.51
C ASP A 131 -1.37 15.28 -7.83
N ILE A 132 -1.48 13.98 -8.14
CA ILE A 132 -0.86 13.37 -9.34
C ILE A 132 -1.86 12.68 -10.25
N GLU A 133 -1.58 12.74 -11.55
CA GLU A 133 -2.38 12.07 -12.58
C GLU A 133 -2.31 10.53 -12.46
N THR A 134 -3.44 9.84 -12.67
CA THR A 134 -3.55 8.37 -12.60
C THR A 134 -2.47 7.65 -13.40
N GLU A 135 -2.15 8.11 -14.61
CA GLU A 135 -1.12 7.48 -15.44
C GLU A 135 0.30 7.61 -14.84
N ARG A 136 0.60 8.73 -14.17
CA ARG A 136 1.88 8.92 -13.49
C ARG A 136 1.97 7.98 -12.29
N LEU A 137 0.90 7.89 -11.50
CA LEU A 137 0.82 6.97 -10.39
C LEU A 137 0.96 5.51 -10.86
N PHE A 138 0.25 5.13 -11.93
CA PHE A 138 0.33 3.79 -12.51
C PHE A 138 1.76 3.40 -12.88
N ARG A 139 2.50 4.28 -13.58
CA ARG A 139 3.91 4.03 -13.93
C ARG A 139 4.78 3.88 -12.70
N PHE A 140 4.57 4.71 -11.69
CA PHE A 140 5.31 4.60 -10.42
C PHE A 140 5.02 3.28 -9.72
N LEU A 141 3.75 2.90 -9.58
CA LEU A 141 3.34 1.65 -8.95
C LEU A 141 3.94 0.46 -9.70
N HIS A 142 3.90 0.45 -11.03
CA HIS A 142 4.49 -0.63 -11.82
C HIS A 142 6.00 -0.81 -11.57
N ILE A 143 6.73 0.30 -11.43
CA ILE A 143 8.16 0.25 -11.06
C ILE A 143 8.32 -0.22 -9.62
N LEU A 144 7.50 0.29 -8.70
CA LEU A 144 7.60 0.00 -7.28
C LEU A 144 7.28 -1.47 -6.97
N THR A 145 6.19 -2.01 -7.52
CA THR A 145 5.81 -3.42 -7.37
C THR A 145 6.88 -4.36 -7.93
N SER A 146 7.51 -3.99 -9.05
CA SER A 146 8.66 -4.73 -9.60
C SER A 146 9.86 -4.75 -8.65
N ARG A 147 10.11 -3.67 -7.92
CA ARG A 147 11.20 -3.60 -6.92
C ARG A 147 10.88 -4.38 -5.65
N ILE A 148 9.64 -4.31 -5.19
CA ILE A 148 9.14 -5.14 -4.08
C ILE A 148 9.31 -6.62 -4.43
N ALA A 149 8.96 -7.01 -5.66
CA ALA A 149 9.17 -8.36 -6.18
C ALA A 149 10.65 -8.77 -6.17
N ALA A 150 11.54 -7.89 -6.65
CA ALA A 150 12.97 -8.16 -6.68
C ALA A 150 13.61 -8.30 -5.29
N ALA A 151 13.07 -7.62 -4.28
CA ALA A 151 13.54 -7.65 -2.89
C ALA A 151 12.89 -8.76 -2.04
N ASP A 152 12.09 -9.66 -2.65
CA ASP A 152 11.27 -10.65 -1.92
C ASP A 152 10.39 -10.01 -0.82
N ALA A 153 10.04 -8.73 -0.97
CA ALA A 153 9.19 -7.98 -0.07
C ALA A 153 7.71 -8.22 -0.40
N VAL A 154 6.82 -7.85 0.52
CA VAL A 154 5.37 -7.88 0.25
C VAL A 154 4.81 -6.48 0.25
N GLY A 155 4.11 -6.11 -0.81
CA GLY A 155 3.49 -4.80 -0.98
C GLY A 155 1.99 -4.82 -0.68
N GLN A 156 1.51 -3.89 0.12
CA GLN A 156 0.10 -3.63 0.37
C GLN A 156 -0.22 -2.18 0.04
N PHE A 157 -1.18 -1.98 -0.85
CA PHE A 157 -1.52 -0.65 -1.36
C PHE A 157 -2.99 -0.42 -1.16
N TYR A 158 -3.35 0.72 -0.56
CA TYR A 158 -4.73 0.97 -0.15
C TYR A 158 -5.31 2.10 -0.98
N LEU A 159 -6.47 1.86 -1.59
CA LEU A 159 -7.16 2.82 -2.45
C LEU A 159 -8.62 2.88 -2.02
N ASP A 160 -9.14 4.10 -1.83
CA ASP A 160 -10.57 4.30 -1.62
C ASP A 160 -11.31 4.13 -2.94
N ALA A 161 -12.00 3.01 -3.12
CA ALA A 161 -12.72 2.72 -4.35
C ALA A 161 -13.95 3.62 -4.57
N ALA A 162 -14.47 4.27 -3.52
CA ALA A 162 -15.60 5.19 -3.65
C ALA A 162 -15.17 6.60 -4.12
N ALA A 163 -13.88 6.92 -3.99
CA ALA A 163 -13.33 8.22 -4.37
C ALA A 163 -12.93 8.31 -5.85
N HIS A 164 -12.83 7.17 -6.56
CA HIS A 164 -12.31 7.09 -7.92
C HIS A 164 -13.30 6.40 -8.86
N ASP A 165 -13.24 6.75 -10.15
CA ASP A 165 -14.03 6.10 -11.19
C ASP A 165 -13.52 4.68 -11.52
N ASP A 166 -14.39 3.85 -12.11
CA ASP A 166 -14.07 2.47 -12.48
C ASP A 166 -12.87 2.36 -13.43
N GLN A 167 -12.65 3.34 -14.31
CA GLN A 167 -11.55 3.33 -15.26
C GLN A 167 -10.21 3.57 -14.55
N THR A 168 -10.16 4.51 -13.61
CA THR A 168 -9.00 4.74 -12.73
C THR A 168 -8.67 3.48 -11.94
N ILE A 169 -9.67 2.87 -11.29
CA ILE A 169 -9.49 1.63 -10.53
C ILE A 169 -8.98 0.51 -11.44
N TYR A 170 -9.59 0.30 -12.61
CA TYR A 170 -9.20 -0.74 -13.55
C TYR A 170 -7.75 -0.59 -14.03
N MET A 171 -7.32 0.64 -14.33
CA MET A 171 -5.94 0.93 -14.71
C MET A 171 -4.97 0.53 -13.59
N LEU A 172 -5.23 0.97 -12.35
CA LEU A 172 -4.36 0.69 -11.22
C LEU A 172 -4.30 -0.80 -10.87
N ARG A 173 -5.42 -1.53 -10.96
CA ARG A 173 -5.48 -2.99 -10.72
C ARG A 173 -4.43 -3.76 -11.52
N SER A 174 -4.16 -3.34 -12.76
CA SER A 174 -3.20 -4.03 -13.63
C SER A 174 -1.74 -3.94 -13.18
N ALA A 175 -1.40 -3.06 -12.23
CA ALA A 175 -0.06 -2.94 -11.67
C ALA A 175 0.23 -3.96 -10.55
N PHE A 176 -0.78 -4.70 -10.08
CA PHE A 176 -0.71 -5.57 -8.91
C PHE A 176 -0.99 -7.03 -9.25
N ASP A 177 -0.38 -7.93 -8.48
CA ASP A 177 -0.56 -9.38 -8.64
C ASP A 177 -1.92 -9.85 -8.11
N THR A 178 -2.44 -9.16 -7.10
CA THR A 178 -3.70 -9.49 -6.45
C THR A 178 -4.48 -8.22 -6.13
N VAL A 179 -5.79 -8.28 -6.33
CA VAL A 179 -6.70 -7.20 -5.93
C VAL A 179 -7.66 -7.79 -4.91
N VAL A 180 -7.75 -7.11 -3.76
CA VAL A 180 -8.65 -7.45 -2.66
C VAL A 180 -9.70 -6.38 -2.60
N GLU A 181 -10.94 -6.79 -2.86
CA GLU A 181 -12.11 -5.94 -2.69
C GLU A 181 -12.65 -6.23 -1.30
N THR A 182 -12.54 -5.27 -0.38
CA THR A 182 -13.13 -5.47 0.95
C THR A 182 -14.64 -5.31 0.77
N GLU A 183 -15.39 -6.41 0.89
CA GLU A 183 -16.84 -6.37 0.78
C GLU A 183 -17.38 -5.40 1.84
N THR A 184 -17.94 -4.27 1.42
CA THR A 184 -18.93 -3.57 2.23
C THR A 184 -20.00 -4.60 2.51
N VAL A 185 -20.10 -5.10 3.74
CA VAL A 185 -21.36 -5.67 4.17
C VAL A 185 -22.38 -4.56 3.90
N PRO A 186 -23.32 -4.70 2.95
CA PRO A 186 -24.34 -3.69 2.78
C PRO A 186 -25.02 -3.56 4.13
N ARG A 187 -24.96 -2.37 4.74
CA ARG A 187 -25.82 -2.04 5.88
C ARG A 187 -27.23 -2.04 5.33
N PHE A 188 -27.83 -3.23 5.25
CA PHE A 188 -29.27 -3.36 5.13
C PHE A 188 -29.83 -2.74 6.40
N SER A 189 -30.32 -1.51 6.28
CA SER A 189 -31.22 -0.90 7.24
C SER A 189 -32.38 -1.87 7.46
N ASN A 190 -32.56 -2.36 8.68
CA ASN A 190 -33.80 -2.96 9.14
C ASN A 190 -34.26 -2.23 10.41
#